data_AF-A0A4Y9SQQ1-F1
#
_entry.id   AF-A0A4Y9SQQ1-F1
#
_cell.length_a   1.000
_cell.length_b   1.000
_cell.length_c   1.000
_cell.angle_alpha   90.00
_cell.angle_beta   90.00
_cell.angle_gamma   90.00
#
_symmetry.space_group_name_H-M   'P 1'
#
loop_
_entity.id
_entity.type
_entity.pdbx_description
1 polymer ?
#
loop_
_entity_poly.entity_id
_entity_poly.type
_entity_poly.pdbx_seq_one_letter_code
_entity_poly.pdbx_strand_id
1 'polypeptide(L)'
;MPLLFLLFFLSTNALARASIEDSIREIIEADSPGIFRSQRMDSYIPDALASQTIFELMGPAQTPIVEGSSEPLLDACRLHSCVEKLGAIVDLNRRVILGLALHHYHCHDGSAGVSQGSAGSASRAVECDKTPTNTIFIVQRPGVTEATESGTLQRLRAWAASKGDGREKLHFIRML
;
A
#
# COMPACT_ATOMS: atom_id res chain seq x y z
N MET A 1 -11.89 20.22 -44.13
CA MET A 1 -11.15 20.40 -42.86
C MET A 1 -11.61 19.34 -41.86
N PRO A 2 -10.94 18.18 -41.71
CA PRO A 2 -11.28 17.21 -40.67
C PRO A 2 -10.19 17.25 -39.59
N LEU A 3 -10.35 18.10 -38.58
CA LEU A 3 -9.41 18.17 -37.45
C LEU A 3 -10.15 18.27 -36.10
N LEU A 4 -11.35 17.70 -36.02
CA LEU A 4 -12.24 17.86 -34.85
C LEU A 4 -12.72 16.55 -34.21
N PHE A 5 -12.16 15.39 -34.59
CA PHE A 5 -12.60 14.08 -34.08
C PHE A 5 -11.61 13.35 -33.17
N LEU A 6 -10.43 13.93 -32.89
CA LEU A 6 -9.37 13.27 -32.10
C LEU A 6 -9.32 13.67 -30.62
N LEU A 7 -10.12 14.66 -30.18
CA LEU A 7 -10.11 15.12 -28.78
C LEU A 7 -11.12 14.40 -27.87
N PHE A 8 -12.10 13.68 -28.40
CA PHE A 8 -13.11 13.00 -27.56
C PHE A 8 -12.60 11.70 -26.93
N PHE A 9 -11.76 10.93 -27.64
CA PHE A 9 -11.29 9.62 -27.17
C PHE A 9 -10.21 9.68 -26.07
N LEU A 10 -9.54 10.82 -25.91
CA LEU A 10 -8.54 10.99 -24.83
C LEU A 10 -9.20 11.28 -23.47
N SER A 11 -10.43 11.83 -23.47
CA SER A 11 -11.12 12.23 -22.24
C SER A 11 -11.82 11.08 -21.50
N THR A 12 -12.30 10.06 -22.21
CA THR A 12 -13.04 8.93 -21.62
C THR A 12 -12.13 8.01 -20.80
N ASN A 13 -10.89 7.78 -21.24
CA ASN A 13 -9.94 6.92 -20.54
C ASN A 13 -9.47 7.54 -19.22
N ALA A 14 -9.33 8.86 -19.16
CA ALA A 14 -8.95 9.55 -17.92
C ALA A 14 -10.05 9.46 -16.84
N LEU A 15 -11.32 9.61 -17.24
CA LEU A 15 -12.47 9.51 -16.34
C LEU A 15 -12.71 8.08 -15.84
N ALA A 16 -12.56 7.07 -16.72
CA ALA A 16 -12.68 5.67 -16.34
C ALA A 16 -11.59 5.24 -15.36
N ARG A 17 -10.34 5.67 -15.59
CA ARG A 17 -9.21 5.39 -14.70
C ARG A 17 -9.36 6.03 -13.32
N ALA A 18 -9.78 7.29 -13.26
CA ALA A 18 -10.03 7.98 -11.99
C ALA A 18 -11.11 7.24 -11.17
N SER A 19 -12.19 6.82 -11.83
CA SER A 19 -13.29 6.06 -11.19
C SER A 19 -12.84 4.72 -10.58
N ILE A 20 -11.94 3.99 -11.27
CA ILE A 20 -11.43 2.71 -10.75
C ILE A 20 -10.46 2.93 -9.59
N GLU A 21 -9.56 3.91 -9.68
CA GLU A 21 -8.63 4.22 -8.59
C GLU A 21 -9.38 4.61 -7.30
N ASP A 22 -10.38 5.49 -7.42
CA ASP A 22 -11.23 5.91 -6.30
C ASP A 22 -11.97 4.70 -5.69
N SER A 23 -12.49 3.79 -6.54
CA SER A 23 -13.15 2.57 -6.09
C SER A 23 -12.21 1.64 -5.32
N ILE A 24 -10.96 1.48 -5.78
CA ILE A 24 -9.97 0.65 -5.08
C ILE A 24 -9.62 1.28 -3.73
N ARG A 25 -9.39 2.60 -3.69
CA ARG A 25 -9.13 3.33 -2.45
C ARG A 25 -10.27 3.10 -1.48
N GLU A 26 -11.52 3.35 -1.88
CA GLU A 26 -12.70 3.17 -1.04
C GLU A 26 -12.78 1.75 -0.44
N ILE A 27 -12.48 0.71 -1.23
CA ILE A 27 -12.42 -0.68 -0.73
C ILE A 27 -11.33 -0.83 0.34
N ILE A 28 -10.13 -0.31 0.10
CA ILE A 28 -9.03 -0.40 1.06
C ILE A 28 -9.38 0.34 2.35
N GLU A 29 -9.97 1.52 2.24
CA GLU A 29 -10.35 2.35 3.38
C GLU A 29 -11.42 1.68 4.24
N ALA A 30 -12.43 1.09 3.60
CA ALA A 30 -13.54 0.44 4.30
C ALA A 30 -13.13 -0.89 4.96
N ASP A 31 -12.30 -1.69 4.31
CA ASP A 31 -12.00 -3.07 4.71
C ASP A 31 -10.79 -3.16 5.67
N SER A 32 -9.79 -2.27 5.54
CA SER A 32 -8.56 -2.29 6.35
C SER A 32 -8.78 -2.26 7.87
N PRO A 33 -9.68 -1.44 8.44
CA PRO A 33 -9.88 -1.40 9.90
C PRO A 33 -10.33 -2.74 10.49
N GLY A 34 -11.06 -3.56 9.72
CA GLY A 34 -11.49 -4.90 10.14
C GLY A 34 -10.36 -5.92 10.13
N ILE A 35 -9.53 -5.89 9.08
CA ILE A 35 -8.42 -6.85 8.88
C ILE A 35 -7.26 -6.56 9.84
N PHE A 36 -6.93 -5.28 10.05
CA PHE A 36 -5.66 -4.86 10.65
C PHE A 36 -5.82 -4.20 12.03
N ARG A 37 -6.99 -4.32 12.66
CA ARG A 37 -7.41 -3.56 13.87
C ARG A 37 -6.38 -3.51 15.00
N SER A 38 -5.65 -4.60 15.23
CA SER A 38 -4.71 -4.76 16.34
C SER A 38 -3.27 -4.93 15.89
N GLN A 39 -3.00 -4.89 14.59
CA GLN A 39 -1.64 -5.02 14.08
C GLN A 39 -0.95 -3.67 14.17
N ARG A 40 0.24 -3.67 14.75
CA ARG A 40 1.16 -2.55 14.63
C ARG A 40 2.12 -2.81 13.50
N MET A 41 2.56 -1.74 12.89
CA MET A 41 3.55 -1.79 11.84
C MET A 41 4.74 -0.94 12.21
N ASP A 42 5.91 -1.51 11.95
CA ASP A 42 7.13 -0.74 11.92
C ASP A 42 7.17 -0.03 10.58
N SER A 43 7.15 1.29 10.60
CA SER A 43 7.37 2.17 9.45
C SER A 43 8.07 3.43 9.95
N TYR A 44 8.16 4.46 9.11
CA TYR A 44 8.63 5.77 9.56
C TYR A 44 7.85 6.36 10.77
N ILE A 45 6.62 5.91 11.03
CA ILE A 45 5.92 6.24 12.28
C ILE A 45 6.05 5.05 13.22
N PRO A 46 6.93 5.12 14.23
CA PRO A 46 7.09 4.03 15.19
C PRO A 46 5.75 3.72 15.87
N ASP A 47 5.48 2.43 16.06
CA ASP A 47 4.29 1.92 16.74
C ASP A 47 2.93 2.34 16.11
N ALA A 48 2.87 2.80 14.86
CA ALA A 48 1.60 3.09 14.20
C ALA A 48 0.72 1.84 14.04
N LEU A 49 -0.61 2.02 14.04
CA LEU A 49 -1.51 0.94 13.65
C LEU A 49 -1.31 0.65 12.16
N ALA A 50 -1.31 -0.64 11.80
CA ALA A 50 -1.17 -1.09 10.42
C ALA A 50 -2.19 -0.43 9.48
N SER A 51 -3.44 -0.26 9.92
CA SER A 51 -4.46 0.45 9.16
C SER A 51 -4.05 1.90 8.88
N GLN A 52 -3.56 2.64 9.87
CA GLN A 52 -3.08 4.02 9.70
C GLN A 52 -1.91 4.09 8.72
N THR A 53 -0.92 3.20 8.87
CA THR A 53 0.22 3.11 7.94
C THR A 53 -0.23 2.84 6.51
N ILE A 54 -1.22 1.96 6.30
CA ILE A 54 -1.79 1.71 4.96
C ILE A 54 -2.37 2.99 4.37
N PHE A 55 -3.18 3.75 5.14
CA PHE A 55 -3.73 5.02 4.67
C PHE A 55 -2.66 6.04 4.29
N GLU A 56 -1.60 6.17 5.08
CA GLU A 56 -0.49 7.08 4.75
C GLU A 56 0.27 6.68 3.48
N LEU A 57 0.39 5.37 3.23
CA LEU A 57 1.06 4.83 2.06
C LEU A 57 0.20 4.82 0.80
N MET A 58 -1.12 5.04 0.94
CA MET A 58 -2.04 5.28 -0.17
C MET A 58 -1.89 6.72 -0.71
N GLY A 59 -0.67 7.20 -0.96
CA GLY A 59 -0.46 8.40 -1.77
C GLY A 59 -0.86 8.17 -3.24
N PRO A 60 -0.45 9.05 -4.18
CA PRO A 60 -0.87 8.96 -5.58
C PRO A 60 -0.39 7.65 -6.24
N ALA A 61 -1.23 7.05 -7.09
CA ALA A 61 -0.90 5.83 -7.80
C ALA A 61 0.31 6.02 -8.72
N GLN A 62 1.24 5.06 -8.68
CA GLN A 62 2.51 5.10 -9.40
C GLN A 62 2.44 4.32 -10.73
N THR A 63 1.69 3.23 -10.77
CA THR A 63 1.50 2.42 -11.98
C THR A 63 0.09 2.60 -12.54
N PRO A 64 -0.08 2.58 -13.87
CA PRO A 64 -1.41 2.45 -14.47
C PRO A 64 -2.12 1.20 -13.95
N ILE A 65 -3.36 1.37 -13.52
CA ILE A 65 -4.23 0.25 -13.17
C ILE A 65 -4.64 -0.44 -14.47
N VAL A 66 -4.55 -1.77 -14.50
CA VAL A 66 -4.99 -2.56 -15.66
C VAL A 66 -6.52 -2.60 -15.68
N GLU A 67 -7.10 -1.81 -16.58
CA GLU A 67 -8.55 -1.74 -16.79
C GLU A 67 -9.11 -3.11 -17.22
N GLY A 68 -10.28 -3.48 -16.69
CA GLY A 68 -10.95 -4.75 -16.98
C GLY A 68 -10.51 -5.94 -16.13
N SER A 69 -9.47 -5.79 -15.29
CA SER A 69 -9.17 -6.79 -14.26
C SER A 69 -10.21 -6.74 -13.13
N SER A 70 -10.77 -7.88 -12.74
CA SER A 70 -11.60 -7.99 -11.53
C SER A 70 -10.76 -7.87 -10.25
N GLU A 71 -9.44 -8.06 -10.37
CA GLU A 71 -8.49 -8.05 -9.26
C GLU A 71 -7.32 -7.11 -9.57
N PRO A 72 -7.55 -5.78 -9.68
CA PRO A 72 -6.49 -4.84 -9.99
C PRO A 72 -5.42 -4.80 -8.89
N LEU A 73 -4.18 -4.51 -9.29
CA LEU A 73 -3.12 -4.14 -8.36
C LEU A 73 -2.97 -2.62 -8.36
N LEU A 74 -3.13 -2.01 -7.19
CA LEU A 74 -2.77 -0.61 -6.94
C LEU A 74 -1.33 -0.56 -6.42
N ASP A 75 -0.52 0.33 -6.98
CA ASP A 75 0.82 0.65 -6.52
C ASP A 75 0.84 2.11 -6.09
N ALA A 76 1.09 2.37 -4.82
CA ALA A 76 1.12 3.69 -4.22
C ALA A 76 2.40 3.88 -3.38
N CYS A 77 2.72 5.14 -3.08
CA CYS A 77 3.84 5.48 -2.22
C CYS A 77 3.37 6.49 -1.16
N ARG A 78 4.13 6.64 -0.07
CA ARG A 78 3.78 7.60 0.98
C ARG A 78 3.69 9.02 0.43
N LEU A 79 2.71 9.78 0.93
CA LEU A 79 2.63 11.20 0.65
C LEU A 79 3.93 11.89 1.11
N HIS A 80 4.54 12.70 0.23
CA HIS A 80 5.82 13.40 0.46
C HIS A 80 7.10 12.54 0.53
N SER A 81 7.02 11.20 0.41
CA SER A 81 8.20 10.33 0.29
C SER A 81 7.88 9.03 -0.43
N CYS A 82 8.44 8.80 -1.62
CA CYS A 82 8.28 7.51 -2.31
C CYS A 82 9.30 6.44 -1.88
N VAL A 83 9.92 6.61 -0.71
CA VAL A 83 10.83 5.61 -0.13
C VAL A 83 10.03 4.40 0.36
N GLU A 84 8.91 4.65 1.06
CA GLU A 84 7.98 3.60 1.49
C GLU A 84 6.84 3.46 0.49
N LYS A 85 6.43 2.22 0.21
CA LYS A 85 5.49 1.89 -0.88
C LYS A 85 4.47 0.85 -0.44
N LEU A 86 3.30 0.89 -1.07
CA LEU A 86 2.17 -0.01 -0.88
C LEU A 86 1.77 -0.63 -2.22
N GLY A 87 1.66 -1.94 -2.24
CA GLY A 87 0.99 -2.72 -3.28
C GLY A 87 -0.29 -3.30 -2.69
N ALA A 88 -1.43 -3.13 -3.36
CA ALA A 88 -2.71 -3.67 -2.89
C ALA A 88 -3.42 -4.40 -4.02
N ILE A 89 -3.89 -5.62 -3.76
CA ILE A 89 -4.78 -6.35 -4.66
C ILE A 89 -6.15 -6.43 -3.99
N VAL A 90 -7.17 -5.94 -4.68
CA VAL A 90 -8.57 -5.97 -4.22
C VAL A 90 -9.42 -6.77 -5.20
N ASP A 91 -10.49 -7.40 -4.71
CA ASP A 91 -11.56 -7.95 -5.55
C ASP A 91 -12.63 -6.87 -5.72
N LEU A 92 -12.76 -6.32 -6.93
CA LEU A 92 -13.73 -5.26 -7.23
C LEU A 92 -15.19 -5.75 -7.13
N ASN A 93 -15.44 -7.02 -7.45
CA ASN A 93 -16.79 -7.58 -7.43
C ASN A 93 -17.27 -7.78 -5.99
N ARG A 94 -16.38 -8.26 -5.12
CA ARG A 94 -16.68 -8.52 -3.71
C ARG A 94 -16.42 -7.32 -2.81
N ARG A 95 -15.74 -6.30 -3.32
CA ARG A 95 -15.32 -5.08 -2.58
C ARG A 95 -14.52 -5.41 -1.32
N VAL A 96 -13.51 -6.27 -1.46
CA VAL A 96 -12.62 -6.69 -0.36
C VAL A 96 -11.16 -6.66 -0.77
N ILE A 97 -10.26 -6.49 0.19
CA ILE A 97 -8.82 -6.69 0.05
C ILE A 97 -8.54 -8.20 -0.01
N LEU A 98 -7.81 -8.63 -1.05
CA LEU A 98 -7.26 -9.98 -1.18
C LEU A 98 -5.86 -10.08 -0.57
N GLY A 99 -5.06 -9.03 -0.73
CA GLY A 99 -3.75 -8.95 -0.11
C GLY A 99 -3.08 -7.60 -0.27
N LEU A 100 -2.11 -7.34 0.61
CA LEU A 100 -1.31 -6.12 0.61
C LEU A 100 0.18 -6.49 0.66
N ALA A 101 1.02 -5.67 0.07
CA ALA A 101 2.47 -5.71 0.23
C ALA A 101 2.98 -4.32 0.57
N LEU A 102 3.95 -4.26 1.47
CA LEU A 102 4.51 -3.03 1.98
C LEU A 102 6.02 -3.11 1.87
N HIS A 103 6.60 -2.12 1.20
CA HIS A 103 8.04 -1.89 1.19
C HIS A 103 8.31 -0.76 2.16
N HIS A 104 8.89 -1.09 3.32
CA HIS A 104 9.03 -0.14 4.43
C HIS A 104 10.34 -0.35 5.18
N TYR A 105 10.64 0.56 6.09
CA TYR A 105 11.84 0.50 6.92
C TYR A 105 11.42 0.42 8.39
N HIS A 106 12.07 -0.46 9.13
CA HIS A 106 11.89 -0.52 10.57
C HIS A 106 12.55 0.74 11.16
N CYS A 107 11.75 1.62 11.74
CA CYS A 107 12.22 2.85 12.37
C CYS A 107 11.93 2.87 13.86
N HIS A 108 12.81 3.53 14.61
CA HIS A 108 12.74 3.68 16.04
C HIS A 108 13.06 5.11 16.45
N ASP A 109 12.64 5.47 17.66
CA ASP A 109 13.08 6.72 18.27
C ASP A 109 14.60 6.67 18.44
N GLY A 110 15.30 7.54 17.70
CA GLY A 110 16.72 7.74 17.86
C GLY A 110 17.03 8.27 19.25
N SER A 111 18.25 8.01 19.73
CA SER A 111 18.71 8.57 20.99
C SER A 111 18.66 10.10 20.88
N ALA A 112 17.97 10.79 21.79
CA ALA A 112 18.00 12.24 21.82
C ALA A 112 19.46 12.68 21.92
N GLY A 113 20.00 13.28 20.85
CA GLY A 113 21.24 14.01 20.93
C GLY A 113 21.05 15.09 21.98
N VAL A 114 21.66 14.91 23.15
CA VAL A 114 21.79 15.96 24.16
C VAL A 114 22.73 17.02 23.58
N SER A 115 22.22 17.81 22.65
CA SER A 115 22.84 19.08 22.30
C SER A 115 22.40 20.05 23.40
N GLN A 116 23.27 20.22 24.41
CA GLN A 116 23.19 21.38 25.31
C GLN A 116 23.17 22.65 24.46
N GLY A 117 22.00 23.24 24.27
CA GLY A 117 21.90 24.48 23.52
C GLY A 117 20.49 24.81 23.07
N SER A 118 19.84 25.66 23.84
CA SER A 118 18.62 26.42 23.50
C SER A 118 17.31 25.67 23.64
N ALA A 119 16.43 26.25 24.47
CA ALA A 119 15.04 25.85 24.65
C ALA A 119 14.26 26.00 23.34
N GLY A 120 14.26 24.92 22.56
CA GLY A 120 13.39 24.71 21.41
C GLY A 120 13.04 23.22 21.39
N SER A 121 11.75 22.92 21.24
CA SER A 121 11.19 21.55 21.26
C SER A 121 12.13 20.53 20.60
N ALA A 122 12.76 19.67 21.40
CA ALA A 122 13.61 18.61 20.90
C ALA A 122 12.76 17.62 20.11
N SER A 123 12.68 17.78 18.79
CA SER A 123 12.11 16.76 17.91
C SER A 123 13.01 15.53 18.04
N ARG A 124 12.49 14.44 18.59
CA ARG A 124 13.20 13.14 18.56
C ARG A 124 13.50 12.82 17.10
N ALA A 125 14.77 12.59 16.78
CA ALA A 125 15.13 12.15 15.45
C ALA A 125 14.64 10.69 15.28
N VAL A 126 13.89 10.41 14.22
CA VAL A 126 13.52 9.04 13.86
C VAL A 126 14.68 8.44 13.07
N GLU A 127 15.18 7.30 13.52
CA GLU A 127 16.23 6.53 12.85
C GLU A 127 15.63 5.25 12.26
N CYS A 128 16.01 4.92 11.03
CA CYS A 128 15.49 3.77 10.31
C CYS A 128 16.62 2.81 9.91
N ASP A 129 16.33 1.52 9.89
CA ASP A 129 17.20 0.50 9.32
C ASP A 129 17.61 0.89 7.88
N LYS A 130 18.82 0.51 7.45
CA LYS A 130 19.25 0.72 6.06
C LYS A 130 18.61 -0.28 5.09
N THR A 131 18.24 -1.45 5.58
CA THR A 131 17.68 -2.54 4.77
C THR A 131 16.16 -2.54 4.92
N PRO A 132 15.40 -2.41 3.81
CA PRO A 132 13.96 -2.43 3.86
C PRO A 132 13.43 -3.82 4.23
N THR A 133 12.18 -3.83 4.66
CA THR A 133 11.38 -5.04 4.86
C THR A 133 10.24 -5.02 3.84
N ASN A 134 10.09 -6.13 3.12
CA ASN A 134 8.96 -6.40 2.24
C ASN A 134 7.95 -7.24 3.02
N THR A 135 6.94 -6.59 3.60
CA THR A 135 5.90 -7.28 4.38
C THR A 135 4.70 -7.56 3.48
N ILE A 136 4.32 -8.82 3.35
CA ILE A 136 3.20 -9.28 2.52
C ILE A 136 2.11 -9.86 3.43
N PHE A 137 0.88 -9.41 3.23
CA PHE A 137 -0.32 -9.88 3.90
C PHE A 137 -1.24 -10.55 2.89
N ILE A 138 -1.61 -11.80 3.15
CA ILE A 138 -2.62 -12.55 2.39
C ILE A 138 -3.85 -12.69 3.28
N VAL A 139 -5.00 -12.22 2.78
CA VAL A 139 -6.25 -12.20 3.54
C VAL A 139 -7.09 -13.40 3.14
N GLN A 140 -7.20 -14.36 4.05
CA GLN A 140 -7.98 -15.58 3.85
C GLN A 140 -9.41 -15.34 4.29
N ARG A 141 -10.35 -15.40 3.36
CA ARG A 141 -11.78 -15.07 3.59
C ARG A 141 -12.69 -16.21 3.13
N PRO A 142 -13.88 -16.36 3.73
CA PRO A 142 -14.90 -17.26 3.20
C PRO A 142 -15.18 -16.99 1.72
N GLY A 143 -15.11 -18.04 0.91
CA GLY A 143 -15.36 -17.99 -0.54
C GLY A 143 -14.19 -17.51 -1.41
N VAL A 144 -13.05 -17.11 -0.83
CA VAL A 144 -11.80 -16.92 -1.57
C VAL A 144 -11.11 -18.28 -1.67
N THR A 145 -10.64 -18.66 -2.86
CA THR A 145 -10.05 -19.99 -3.09
C THR A 145 -8.55 -19.96 -2.83
N GLU A 146 -7.96 -21.12 -2.50
CA GLU A 146 -6.51 -21.26 -2.35
C GLU A 146 -5.74 -20.86 -3.64
N ALA A 147 -6.35 -21.09 -4.81
CA ALA A 147 -5.78 -20.65 -6.09
C ALA A 147 -5.73 -19.11 -6.19
N THR A 148 -6.78 -18.42 -5.73
CA THR A 148 -6.81 -16.95 -5.64
C THR A 148 -5.78 -16.44 -4.63
N GLU A 149 -5.68 -17.06 -3.46
CA GLU A 149 -4.67 -16.71 -2.43
C GLU A 149 -3.25 -16.86 -2.98
N SER A 150 -2.97 -17.99 -3.62
CA SER A 150 -1.67 -18.29 -4.23
C SER A 150 -1.31 -17.32 -5.35
N GLY A 151 -2.28 -17.02 -6.24
CA GLY A 151 -2.10 -16.04 -7.31
C GLY A 151 -1.86 -14.63 -6.78
N THR A 152 -2.59 -14.24 -5.73
CA THR A 152 -2.39 -12.96 -5.04
C THR A 152 -0.98 -12.87 -4.45
N LEU A 153 -0.53 -13.91 -3.75
CA LEU A 153 0.81 -13.97 -3.17
C LEU A 153 1.91 -13.83 -4.22
N GLN A 154 1.81 -14.56 -5.34
CA GLN A 154 2.80 -14.47 -6.41
C GLN A 154 2.89 -13.07 -7.01
N ARG A 155 1.73 -12.44 -7.26
CA ARG A 155 1.67 -11.07 -7.79
C ARG A 155 2.26 -10.05 -6.82
N LEU A 156 1.98 -10.18 -5.52
CA LEU A 156 2.53 -9.30 -4.49
C LEU A 156 4.04 -9.50 -4.28
N ARG A 157 4.54 -10.74 -4.36
CA ARG A 157 6.00 -11.01 -4.34
C ARG A 157 6.70 -10.41 -5.55
N ALA A 158 6.13 -10.56 -6.74
CA ALA A 158 6.67 -9.96 -7.96
C ALA A 158 6.69 -8.43 -7.85
N TRP A 159 5.62 -7.83 -7.33
CA TRP A 159 5.58 -6.40 -7.03
C TRP A 159 6.67 -6.01 -6.02
N ALA A 160 6.80 -6.72 -4.90
CA ALA A 160 7.78 -6.39 -3.85
C ALA A 160 9.22 -6.47 -4.38
N ALA A 161 9.54 -7.52 -5.13
CA ALA A 161 10.85 -7.66 -5.79
C ALA A 161 11.15 -6.49 -6.74
N SER A 162 10.13 -5.96 -7.43
CA SER A 162 10.29 -4.78 -8.30
C SER A 162 10.60 -3.48 -7.55
N LYS A 163 10.36 -3.42 -6.22
CA LYS A 163 10.62 -2.23 -5.41
C LYS A 163 12.03 -2.19 -4.83
N GLY A 164 12.71 -3.33 -4.81
CA GLY A 164 14.08 -3.49 -4.32
C GLY A 164 14.24 -4.68 -3.39
N ASP A 165 15.48 -5.08 -3.18
CA ASP A 165 15.83 -6.17 -2.26
C ASP A 165 15.53 -5.77 -0.81
N GLY A 166 14.93 -6.69 -0.06
CA GLY A 166 14.57 -6.48 1.33
C GLY A 166 14.25 -7.80 2.02
N ARG A 167 14.19 -7.77 3.36
CA ARG A 167 13.79 -8.94 4.14
C ARG A 167 12.31 -9.22 3.88
N GLU A 168 11.96 -10.42 3.40
CA GLU A 168 10.55 -10.81 3.24
C GLU A 168 9.95 -11.18 4.60
N LYS A 169 8.79 -10.62 4.92
CA LYS A 169 7.90 -11.08 5.99
C LYS A 169 6.55 -11.42 5.38
N LEU A 170 6.04 -12.62 5.64
CA LEU A 170 4.76 -13.09 5.11
C LEU A 170 3.79 -13.35 6.26
N HIS A 171 2.58 -12.82 6.13
CA HIS A 171 1.49 -12.97 7.09
C HIS A 171 0.22 -13.46 6.40
N PHE A 172 -0.41 -14.49 6.96
CA PHE A 172 -1.74 -14.93 6.58
C PHE A 172 -2.73 -14.43 7.62
N ILE A 173 -3.71 -13.63 7.21
CA ILE A 173 -4.75 -13.09 8.08
C ILE A 173 -6.04 -13.82 7.77
N ARG A 174 -6.53 -14.61 8.74
CA ARG A 174 -7.78 -15.35 8.60
C ARG A 174 -8.96 -14.53 9.09
N MET A 175 -9.89 -14.25 8.17
CA MET A 175 -11.18 -13.64 8.47
C MET A 175 -12.20 -14.74 8.72
N LEU A 176 -12.93 -14.64 9.82
CA LEU A 176 -14.01 -15.56 10.19
C LEU A 176 -15.38 -15.01 9.77
#